data_AF-A0A442EAA4-F1
#
_entry.id   AF-A0A442EAA4-F1
#
_cell.length_a   1.000
_cell.length_b   1.000
_cell.length_c   1.000
_cell.angle_alpha   90.00
_cell.angle_beta   90.00
_cell.angle_gamma   90.00
#
_symmetry.space_group_name_H-M   'P 1'
#
loop_
_entity.id
_entity.type
_entity.pdbx_description
1 polymer ?
#
loop_
_entity_poly.entity_id
_entity_poly.type
_entity_poly.pdbx_seq_one_letter_code
_entity_poly.pdbx_strand_id
1 'polypeptide(L)'
;MKRNSRPTENDDILEFMKRLDLTANLFSHPFAKLMWIASTIGVTFLWVMVLGKPLSTTSAADAFKIVGLGLVAAVVYPPSLQWWLKLRRDEGPFIGHVIAHAPGGRVIPVLRFLFTKRAFDHIFAQVVVDGREEYWEALSQGNKWLARWRRVQLYLSLGIAIVSWIGVSALKNAIKMWKAG
;
A
#
# COMPACT_ATOMS: atom_id res chain seq x y z
N MET A 1 -39.53 -6.65 36.76
CA MET A 1 -39.05 -5.37 36.20
C MET A 1 -37.66 -5.57 35.61
N LYS A 2 -37.51 -5.61 34.27
CA LYS A 2 -36.20 -5.63 33.59
C LYS A 2 -35.70 -4.19 33.47
N ARG A 3 -34.56 -3.86 34.08
CA ARG A 3 -33.90 -2.55 33.85
C ARG A 3 -33.31 -2.55 32.45
N ASN A 4 -33.76 -1.63 31.61
CA ASN A 4 -33.09 -1.27 30.36
C ASN A 4 -31.74 -0.63 30.71
N SER A 5 -30.67 -1.42 30.71
CA SER A 5 -29.31 -0.91 30.70
C SER A 5 -29.06 -0.23 29.35
N ARG A 6 -28.87 1.09 29.36
CA ARG A 6 -28.46 1.83 28.16
C ARG A 6 -27.10 1.28 27.70
N PRO A 7 -26.91 1.05 26.38
CA PRO A 7 -25.61 0.68 25.85
C PRO A 7 -24.59 1.73 26.28
N THR A 8 -23.44 1.27 26.77
CA THR A 8 -22.39 2.18 27.23
C THR A 8 -21.60 2.67 26.03
N GLU A 9 -21.07 3.89 26.09
CA GLU A 9 -20.24 4.48 25.03
C GLU A 9 -19.06 3.57 24.62
N ASN A 10 -18.58 2.74 25.55
CA ASN A 10 -17.56 1.73 25.29
C ASN A 10 -18.04 0.58 24.38
N ASP A 11 -19.32 0.19 24.45
CA ASP A 11 -19.89 -0.86 23.60
C ASP A 11 -19.98 -0.38 22.14
N ASP A 12 -20.32 0.89 21.92
CA ASP A 12 -20.35 1.51 20.59
C ASP A 12 -18.95 1.63 20.00
N ILE A 13 -17.94 1.97 20.82
CA ILE A 13 -16.53 2.01 20.38
C ILE A 13 -16.04 0.60 20.04
N LEU A 14 -16.40 -0.42 20.82
CA LEU A 14 -15.99 -1.80 20.56
C LEU A 14 -16.67 -2.37 19.31
N GLU A 15 -17.95 -2.04 19.07
CA GLU A 15 -18.67 -2.41 17.84
C GLU A 15 -18.09 -1.68 16.63
N PHE A 16 -17.73 -0.40 16.78
CA PHE A 16 -17.05 0.37 15.75
C PHE A 16 -15.67 -0.18 15.43
N MET A 17 -14.88 -0.59 16.44
CA MET A 17 -13.58 -1.25 16.24
C MET A 17 -13.74 -2.62 15.57
N LYS A 18 -14.74 -3.43 15.94
CA LYS A 18 -15.07 -4.69 15.25
C LYS A 18 -15.51 -4.47 13.80
N ARG A 19 -16.23 -3.39 13.49
CA ARG A 19 -16.57 -3.00 12.11
C ARG A 19 -15.36 -2.49 11.33
N LEU A 20 -14.39 -1.87 12.01
CA LEU A 20 -13.14 -1.38 11.42
C LEU A 20 -12.06 -2.44 11.25
N ASP A 21 -12.23 -3.63 11.85
CA ASP A 21 -11.36 -4.79 11.67
C ASP A 21 -11.52 -5.47 10.29
N LEU A 22 -11.73 -4.64 9.26
CA LEU A 22 -11.78 -4.99 7.84
C LEU A 22 -10.44 -5.52 7.32
N THR A 23 -9.36 -5.40 8.09
CA THR A 23 -8.08 -6.02 7.81
C THR A 23 -8.01 -7.49 8.24
N ALA A 24 -8.75 -7.91 9.27
CA ALA A 24 -8.79 -9.32 9.68
C ALA A 24 -9.51 -10.22 8.66
N ASN A 25 -10.45 -9.66 7.89
CA ASN A 25 -11.15 -10.37 6.80
C ASN A 25 -10.46 -10.27 5.42
N LEU A 26 -9.29 -9.63 5.33
CA LEU A 26 -8.53 -9.47 4.08
C LEU A 26 -8.15 -10.82 3.44
N PHE A 27 -7.96 -11.85 4.28
CA PHE A 27 -7.61 -13.22 3.88
C PHE A 27 -8.76 -14.22 3.98
N SER A 28 -9.94 -13.84 4.49
CA SER A 28 -11.06 -14.78 4.63
C SER A 28 -11.87 -14.92 3.34
N HIS A 29 -11.87 -13.91 2.46
CA HIS A 29 -12.59 -13.99 1.19
C HIS A 29 -11.88 -14.91 0.18
N PRO A 30 -12.53 -16.00 -0.29
CA PRO A 30 -11.89 -17.00 -1.16
C PRO A 30 -11.42 -16.39 -2.50
N PHE A 31 -12.13 -15.39 -3.02
CA PHE A 31 -11.75 -14.68 -4.24
C PHE A 31 -10.47 -13.85 -4.09
N ALA A 32 -10.27 -13.19 -2.95
CA ALA A 32 -9.06 -12.42 -2.68
C ALA A 32 -7.81 -13.33 -2.58
N LYS A 33 -7.97 -14.50 -1.95
CA LYS A 33 -6.93 -15.55 -1.93
C LYS A 33 -6.59 -16.04 -3.33
N LEU A 34 -7.60 -16.36 -4.15
CA LEU A 34 -7.42 -16.78 -5.54
C LEU A 34 -6.70 -15.74 -6.38
N MET A 35 -7.08 -14.46 -6.26
CA MET A 35 -6.44 -13.36 -6.99
C MET A 35 -5.00 -13.10 -6.53
N TRP A 36 -4.72 -13.22 -5.23
CA TRP A 36 -3.36 -13.13 -4.72
C TRP A 36 -2.48 -14.25 -5.29
N ILE A 37 -2.94 -15.51 -5.18
CA ILE A 37 -2.28 -16.69 -5.73
C ILE A 37 -2.05 -16.52 -7.24
N ALA A 38 -3.08 -16.11 -7.99
CA ALA A 38 -2.99 -15.89 -9.43
C ALA A 38 -1.99 -14.77 -9.79
N SER A 39 -1.90 -13.69 -9.00
CA SER A 39 -0.90 -12.64 -9.23
C SER A 39 0.52 -13.12 -8.96
N THR A 40 0.74 -13.90 -7.89
CA THR A 40 2.06 -14.48 -7.60
C THR A 40 2.48 -15.46 -8.69
N ILE A 41 1.55 -16.31 -9.16
CA ILE A 41 1.79 -17.22 -10.27
C ILE A 41 2.06 -16.42 -11.55
N GLY A 42 1.26 -15.40 -11.86
CA GLY A 42 1.43 -14.56 -13.04
C GLY A 42 2.77 -13.82 -13.07
N VAL A 43 3.18 -13.23 -11.95
CA VAL A 43 4.50 -12.57 -11.81
C VAL A 43 5.63 -13.59 -11.96
N THR A 44 5.48 -14.78 -11.36
CA THR A 44 6.48 -15.87 -11.47
C THR A 44 6.54 -16.44 -12.90
N PHE A 45 5.42 -16.53 -13.61
CA PHE A 45 5.35 -17.03 -14.97
C PHE A 45 5.89 -16.03 -15.99
N LEU A 46 5.51 -14.75 -15.85
CA LEU A 46 6.08 -13.64 -16.62
C LEU A 46 7.60 -13.58 -16.40
N TRP A 47 8.06 -13.87 -15.18
CA TRP A 47 9.49 -13.97 -14.84
C TRP A 47 10.20 -15.11 -15.58
N VAL A 48 9.64 -16.33 -15.60
CA VAL A 48 10.20 -17.46 -16.37
C VAL A 48 10.23 -17.16 -17.87
N MET A 49 9.18 -16.55 -18.41
CA MET A 49 9.09 -16.24 -19.84
C MET A 49 10.01 -15.09 -20.28
N VAL A 50 10.09 -13.99 -19.51
CA VAL A 50 10.83 -12.79 -19.92
C VAL A 50 12.34 -12.98 -19.79
N LEU A 51 12.81 -13.76 -18.80
CA LEU A 51 14.24 -13.92 -18.55
C LEU A 51 14.83 -15.20 -19.15
N GLY A 52 14.01 -16.20 -19.52
CA GLY A 52 14.41 -17.38 -20.29
C GLY A 52 15.53 -18.22 -19.67
N LYS A 53 15.90 -17.98 -18.41
CA LYS A 53 17.05 -18.58 -17.74
C LYS A 53 16.62 -19.38 -16.52
N PRO A 54 17.13 -20.61 -16.34
CA PRO A 54 16.88 -21.40 -15.14
C PRO A 54 17.48 -20.69 -13.91
N LEU A 55 16.74 -20.74 -12.79
CA LEU A 55 17.06 -20.08 -11.51
C LEU A 55 18.48 -20.43 -10.97
N SER A 56 19.04 -21.56 -11.41
CA SER A 56 20.40 -22.02 -11.06
C SER A 56 21.53 -21.20 -11.71
N THR A 57 21.24 -20.40 -12.74
CA THR A 57 22.23 -19.60 -13.48
C THR A 57 22.13 -18.11 -13.20
N THR A 58 21.20 -17.70 -12.34
CA THR A 58 20.93 -16.29 -12.07
C THR A 58 21.95 -15.75 -11.08
N SER A 59 22.60 -14.64 -11.43
CA SER A 59 23.54 -13.98 -10.52
C SER A 59 22.83 -13.50 -9.25
N ALA A 60 23.54 -13.42 -8.13
CA ALA A 60 22.97 -12.92 -6.88
C ALA A 60 22.35 -11.51 -7.03
N ALA A 61 22.93 -10.67 -7.89
CA ALA A 61 22.41 -9.35 -8.21
C ALA A 61 21.04 -9.40 -8.92
N ASP A 62 20.83 -10.38 -9.79
CA ASP A 62 19.57 -10.56 -10.47
C ASP A 62 18.53 -11.19 -9.54
N ALA A 63 18.93 -12.15 -8.68
CA ALA A 63 18.06 -12.69 -7.64
C ALA A 63 17.50 -11.59 -6.71
N PHE A 64 18.31 -10.60 -6.33
CA PHE A 64 17.85 -9.47 -5.53
C PHE A 64 16.86 -8.56 -6.25
N LYS A 65 17.05 -8.29 -7.54
CA LYS A 65 16.07 -7.54 -8.35
C LYS A 65 14.75 -8.29 -8.42
N ILE A 66 14.80 -9.61 -8.55
CA ILE A 66 13.64 -10.49 -8.67
C ILE A 66 12.84 -10.51 -7.37
N VAL A 67 13.52 -10.71 -6.25
CA VAL A 67 12.88 -10.66 -4.92
C VAL A 67 12.32 -9.27 -4.67
N GLY A 68 13.07 -8.20 -4.97
CA GLY A 68 12.60 -6.82 -4.81
C GLY A 68 11.35 -6.52 -5.63
N LEU A 69 11.30 -6.93 -6.91
CA LEU A 69 10.16 -6.67 -7.81
C LEU A 69 8.93 -7.51 -7.44
N GLY A 70 9.14 -8.77 -7.00
CA GLY A 70 8.08 -9.63 -6.49
C GLY A 70 7.48 -9.12 -5.19
N LEU A 71 8.32 -8.62 -4.27
CA LEU A 71 7.88 -8.05 -2.99
C LEU A 71 7.09 -6.75 -3.21
N VAL A 72 7.52 -5.94 -4.18
CA VAL A 72 6.79 -4.74 -4.62
C VAL A 72 5.45 -5.10 -5.22
N ALA A 73 5.39 -6.05 -6.16
CA ALA A 73 4.13 -6.50 -6.73
C ALA A 73 3.19 -7.05 -5.65
N ALA A 74 3.71 -7.85 -4.72
CA ALA A 74 2.93 -8.42 -3.62
C ALA A 74 2.43 -7.36 -2.63
N VAL A 75 3.11 -6.22 -2.48
CA VAL A 75 2.69 -5.13 -1.58
C VAL A 75 1.77 -4.13 -2.29
N VAL A 76 1.99 -3.85 -3.58
CA VAL A 76 1.28 -2.81 -4.33
C VAL A 76 -0.01 -3.34 -4.97
N TYR A 77 0.00 -4.57 -5.47
CA TYR A 77 -1.11 -5.11 -6.28
C TYR A 77 -2.37 -5.50 -5.46
N PRO A 78 -2.27 -6.13 -4.29
CA PRO A 78 -3.46 -6.53 -3.52
C PRO A 78 -4.27 -5.34 -2.99
N PRO A 79 -3.66 -4.26 -2.44
CA PRO A 79 -4.41 -3.09 -2.02
C PRO A 79 -5.03 -2.33 -3.19
N SER A 80 -4.29 -2.14 -4.29
CA SER A 80 -4.76 -1.35 -5.44
C SER A 80 -5.92 -2.01 -6.18
N LEU A 81 -5.88 -3.33 -6.37
CA LEU A 81 -6.95 -4.09 -7.03
C LEU A 81 -8.22 -4.18 -6.17
N GLN A 82 -8.08 -4.43 -4.87
CA GLN A 82 -9.24 -4.44 -3.96
C GLN A 82 -9.88 -3.06 -3.85
N TRP A 83 -9.09 -1.98 -3.93
CA TRP A 83 -9.62 -0.63 -3.91
C TRP A 83 -10.34 -0.26 -5.19
N TRP A 84 -9.85 -0.69 -6.35
CA TRP A 84 -10.55 -0.53 -7.63
C TRP A 84 -11.92 -1.23 -7.64
N LEU A 85 -11.98 -2.44 -7.09
CA LEU A 85 -13.24 -3.19 -6.94
C LEU A 85 -14.20 -2.53 -5.94
N LYS A 86 -13.70 -1.90 -4.89
CA LYS A 86 -14.53 -1.21 -3.89
C LYS A 86 -15.02 0.16 -4.39
N LEU A 87 -14.20 0.89 -5.15
CA LEU A 87 -14.56 2.15 -5.80
C LEU A 87 -15.77 2.00 -6.73
N ARG A 88 -15.92 0.85 -7.42
CA ARG A 88 -17.10 0.56 -8.26
C ARG A 88 -18.37 0.22 -7.49
N ARG A 89 -18.28 -0.11 -6.20
CA ARG A 89 -19.42 -0.64 -5.42
C ARG A 89 -20.12 0.43 -4.57
N ASP A 90 -19.42 1.51 -4.22
CA ASP A 90 -19.89 2.54 -3.28
C ASP A 90 -20.26 3.87 -3.97
N GLU A 91 -21.10 3.83 -5.02
CA GLU A 91 -21.75 5.02 -5.62
C GLU A 91 -23.01 5.48 -4.84
N GLY A 92 -23.25 4.94 -3.64
CA GLY A 92 -24.37 5.36 -2.79
C GLY A 92 -24.17 6.73 -2.12
N PRO A 93 -25.23 7.53 -1.92
CA PRO A 93 -25.16 8.85 -1.28
C PRO A 93 -24.79 8.74 0.20
N PHE A 94 -23.65 9.34 0.58
CA PHE A 94 -23.15 9.30 1.96
C PHE A 94 -23.53 10.57 2.75
N ILE A 95 -24.37 10.38 3.76
CA ILE A 95 -24.78 11.37 4.77
C ILE A 95 -23.78 11.34 5.94
N GLY A 96 -23.21 12.50 6.28
CA GLY A 96 -22.84 12.88 7.66
C GLY A 96 -21.54 12.35 8.27
N HIS A 97 -20.60 13.27 8.48
CA HIS A 97 -19.65 13.35 9.60
C HIS A 97 -18.77 12.15 9.96
N VAL A 98 -17.64 12.01 9.26
CA VAL A 98 -16.38 11.59 9.91
C VAL A 98 -15.28 12.47 9.34
N ILE A 99 -14.62 13.26 10.20
CA ILE A 99 -13.35 13.91 9.86
C ILE A 99 -12.36 12.78 9.63
N ALA A 100 -12.27 12.34 8.37
CA ALA A 100 -11.40 11.25 7.98
C ALA A 100 -9.96 11.67 8.27
N HIS A 101 -9.24 10.87 9.06
CA HIS A 101 -7.84 11.14 9.38
C HIS A 101 -7.06 11.44 8.11
N ALA A 102 -6.17 12.44 8.17
CA ALA A 102 -5.35 12.85 7.05
C ALA A 102 -4.60 11.62 6.48
N PRO A 103 -4.64 11.40 5.15
CA PRO A 103 -3.91 10.31 4.54
C PRO A 103 -2.41 10.44 4.87
N GLY A 104 -1.75 9.31 5.09
CA GLY A 104 -0.32 9.28 5.43
C GLY A 104 0.02 9.30 6.93
N GLY A 105 -0.91 9.61 7.83
CA GLY A 105 -0.62 9.69 9.27
C GLY A 105 -0.01 8.41 9.87
N ARG A 106 -0.51 7.23 9.46
CA ARG A 106 0.03 5.93 9.88
C ARG A 106 1.26 5.48 9.08
N VAL A 107 1.47 6.06 7.90
CA VAL A 107 2.51 5.64 6.95
C VAL A 107 3.86 6.28 7.30
N ILE A 108 3.85 7.53 7.75
CA ILE A 108 5.04 8.28 8.16
C ILE A 108 5.92 7.51 9.17
N PRO A 109 5.42 6.99 10.31
CA PRO A 109 6.27 6.28 11.26
C PRO A 109 6.85 4.99 10.65
N VAL A 110 6.09 4.27 9.82
CA VAL A 110 6.57 3.06 9.13
C VAL A 110 7.69 3.41 8.15
N LEU A 111 7.53 4.45 7.34
CA LEU A 111 8.56 4.89 6.40
C LEU A 111 9.82 5.40 7.13
N ARG A 112 9.66 6.11 8.24
CA ARG A 112 10.80 6.55 9.07
C ARG A 112 11.55 5.39 9.71
N PHE A 113 10.87 4.29 10.00
CA PHE A 113 11.50 3.07 10.52
C PHE A 113 12.23 2.29 9.42
N LEU A 114 11.61 2.16 8.24
CA LEU A 114 12.16 1.36 7.14
C LEU A 114 13.31 2.05 6.39
N PHE A 115 13.28 3.37 6.28
CA PHE A 115 14.24 4.12 5.48
C PHE A 115 15.13 5.01 6.35
N THR A 116 16.36 5.23 5.90
CA THR A 116 17.25 6.20 6.54
C THR A 116 16.57 7.58 6.63
N LYS A 117 16.83 8.32 7.70
CA LYS A 117 16.28 9.68 7.91
C LYS A 117 16.42 10.55 6.65
N ARG A 118 17.60 10.50 6.01
CA ARG A 118 17.89 11.26 4.79
C ARG A 118 17.01 10.85 3.60
N ALA A 119 16.81 9.55 3.38
CA ALA A 119 15.94 9.07 2.31
C ALA A 119 14.47 9.44 2.58
N PHE A 120 14.03 9.32 3.83
CA PHE A 120 12.71 9.77 4.25
C PHE A 120 12.50 11.26 3.96
N ASP A 121 13.36 12.12 4.51
CA ASP A 121 13.19 13.57 4.42
C ASP A 121 13.26 14.10 2.98
N HIS A 122 14.10 13.51 2.12
CA HIS A 122 14.27 14.00 0.74
C HIS A 122 13.33 13.40 -0.31
N ILE A 123 12.82 12.18 -0.10
CA ILE A 123 12.05 11.48 -1.12
C ILE A 123 10.62 11.29 -0.64
N PHE A 124 10.47 10.63 0.50
CA PHE A 124 9.16 10.17 0.95
C PHE A 124 8.33 11.28 1.61
N ALA A 125 8.97 12.20 2.33
CA ALA A 125 8.28 13.31 2.99
C ALA A 125 7.58 14.21 1.96
N GLN A 126 8.26 14.53 0.86
CA GLN A 126 7.69 15.35 -0.21
C GLN A 126 6.46 14.69 -0.83
N VAL A 127 6.55 13.41 -1.21
CA VAL A 127 5.41 12.67 -1.79
C VAL A 127 4.20 12.64 -0.84
N VAL A 128 4.44 12.47 0.48
CA VAL A 128 3.37 12.47 1.48
C VAL A 128 2.74 13.85 1.67
N VAL A 129 3.55 14.91 1.68
CA VAL A 129 3.06 16.28 1.82
C VAL A 129 2.22 16.67 0.61
N ASP A 130 2.75 16.48 -0.61
CA ASP A 130 2.06 16.80 -1.86
C ASP A 130 0.71 16.07 -1.94
N GLY A 131 0.71 14.74 -1.69
CA GLY A 131 -0.54 13.96 -1.72
C GLY A 131 -1.52 14.30 -0.60
N ARG A 132 -1.06 14.87 0.53
CA ARG A 132 -1.95 15.38 1.59
C ARG A 132 -2.60 16.69 1.17
N GLU A 133 -1.84 17.61 0.57
CA GLU A 133 -2.35 18.89 0.10
C GLU A 133 -3.41 18.69 -0.99
N GLU A 134 -3.12 17.87 -2.00
CA GLU A 134 -4.08 17.54 -3.07
C GLU A 134 -5.35 16.86 -2.54
N TYR A 135 -5.22 16.03 -1.49
CA TYR A 135 -6.36 15.40 -0.84
C TYR A 135 -7.28 16.41 -0.14
N TRP A 136 -6.69 17.35 0.60
CA TRP A 136 -7.44 18.39 1.29
C TRP A 136 -8.06 19.39 0.33
N GLU A 137 -7.37 19.72 -0.75
CA GLU A 137 -7.92 20.55 -1.82
C GLU A 137 -9.16 19.89 -2.45
N ALA A 138 -9.07 18.61 -2.80
CA ALA A 138 -10.22 17.86 -3.34
C ALA A 138 -11.40 17.76 -2.35
N LEU A 139 -11.11 17.63 -1.05
CA LEU A 139 -12.14 17.67 0.00
C LEU A 139 -12.78 19.05 0.13
N SER A 140 -11.98 20.12 0.06
CA SER A 140 -12.46 21.50 0.15
C SER A 140 -13.40 21.87 -1.00
N GLN A 141 -13.17 21.29 -2.18
CA GLN A 141 -14.03 21.41 -3.36
C GLN A 141 -15.30 20.53 -3.28
N GLY A 142 -15.49 19.76 -2.21
CA GLY A 142 -16.61 18.82 -2.05
C GLY A 142 -16.53 17.58 -2.96
N ASN A 143 -15.47 17.43 -3.75
CA ASN A 143 -15.30 16.32 -4.68
C ASN A 143 -14.72 15.08 -3.97
N LYS A 144 -15.62 14.33 -3.33
CA LYS A 144 -15.28 13.13 -2.54
C LYS A 144 -14.64 12.02 -3.40
N TRP A 145 -15.06 11.88 -4.65
CA TRP A 145 -14.47 10.90 -5.57
C TRP A 145 -13.02 11.24 -5.88
N LEU A 146 -12.75 12.51 -6.21
CA LEU A 146 -11.40 13.00 -6.45
C LEU A 146 -10.54 12.84 -5.20
N ALA A 147 -11.05 13.16 -4.00
CA ALA A 147 -10.31 12.97 -2.76
C ALA A 147 -9.96 11.48 -2.53
N ARG A 148 -10.89 10.55 -2.82
CA ARG A 148 -10.60 9.11 -2.79
C ARG A 148 -9.49 8.77 -3.80
N TRP A 149 -9.60 9.22 -5.04
CA TRP A 149 -8.59 8.97 -6.06
C TRP A 149 -7.20 9.50 -5.67
N ARG A 150 -7.11 10.73 -5.17
CA ARG A 150 -5.85 11.34 -4.68
C ARG A 150 -5.20 10.53 -3.56
N ARG A 151 -6.02 9.95 -2.66
CA ARG A 151 -5.51 9.03 -1.64
C ARG A 151 -4.84 7.80 -2.25
N VAL A 152 -5.40 7.21 -3.31
CA VAL A 152 -4.77 6.05 -4.00
C VAL A 152 -3.50 6.47 -4.70
N GLN A 153 -3.56 7.57 -5.43
CA GLN A 153 -2.43 8.11 -6.16
C GLN A 153 -1.24 8.30 -5.22
N LEU A 154 -1.47 8.83 -4.01
CA LEU A 154 -0.45 8.93 -2.96
C LEU A 154 0.20 7.58 -2.63
N TYR A 155 -0.59 6.52 -2.36
CA TYR A 155 -0.05 5.20 -2.04
C TYR A 155 0.68 4.55 -3.22
N LEU A 156 0.19 4.76 -4.44
CA LEU A 156 0.83 4.26 -5.65
C LEU A 156 2.19 4.94 -5.85
N SER A 157 2.24 6.27 -5.75
CA SER A 157 3.48 7.05 -5.85
C SER A 157 4.48 6.68 -4.77
N LEU A 158 4.02 6.48 -3.52
CA LEU A 158 4.85 5.95 -2.44
C LEU A 158 5.41 4.57 -2.76
N GLY A 159 4.56 3.66 -3.25
CA GLY A 159 4.96 2.34 -3.68
C GLY A 159 6.09 2.40 -4.70
N ILE A 160 5.90 3.16 -5.79
CA ILE A 160 6.90 3.38 -6.84
C ILE A 160 8.21 3.95 -6.26
N ALA A 161 8.13 4.98 -5.43
CA ALA A 161 9.30 5.60 -4.80
C ALA A 161 10.10 4.59 -3.96
N ILE A 162 9.42 3.69 -3.24
CA ILE A 162 10.06 2.62 -2.47
C ILE A 162 10.84 1.68 -3.40
N VAL A 163 10.22 1.21 -4.50
CA VAL A 163 10.89 0.33 -5.47
C VAL A 163 12.13 0.98 -6.04
N SER A 164 11.98 2.23 -6.51
CA SER A 164 13.05 2.98 -7.15
C SER A 164 14.21 3.18 -6.19
N TRP A 165 13.92 3.52 -4.93
CA TRP A 165 14.96 3.69 -3.92
C TRP A 165 15.71 2.39 -3.61
N ILE A 166 14.99 1.27 -3.46
CA ILE A 166 15.60 -0.05 -3.23
C ILE A 166 16.47 -0.44 -4.43
N GLY A 167 15.98 -0.25 -5.65
CA GLY A 167 16.72 -0.54 -6.88
C GLY A 167 18.01 0.26 -7.01
N VAL A 168 17.95 1.58 -6.78
CA VAL A 168 19.14 2.45 -6.80
C VAL A 168 20.14 2.07 -5.70
N SER A 169 19.65 1.75 -4.51
CA SER A 169 20.51 1.36 -3.37
C SER A 169 21.22 0.03 -3.64
N ALA A 170 20.52 -0.96 -4.17
CA ALA A 170 21.10 -2.24 -4.57
C ALA A 170 22.15 -2.07 -5.67
N LEU A 171 21.86 -1.25 -6.68
CA LEU A 171 22.80 -0.96 -7.77
C LEU A 171 24.09 -0.29 -7.27
N LYS A 172 23.98 0.70 -6.38
CA LYS A 172 25.15 1.36 -5.78
C LYS A 172 26.03 0.37 -5.01
N ASN A 173 25.43 -0.54 -4.25
CA ASN A 173 26.17 -1.57 -3.52
C ASN A 173 26.87 -2.55 -4.46
N ALA A 174 26.19 -2.99 -5.54
CA ALA A 174 26.78 -3.87 -6.54
C ALA A 174 28.00 -3.25 -7.23
N ILE A 175 27.90 -1.97 -7.62
CA ILE A 175 29.03 -1.23 -8.22
C ILE A 175 30.19 -1.11 -7.23
N LYS A 176 29.90 -0.85 -5.95
CA LYS A 176 30.92 -0.76 -4.90
C LYS A 176 31.67 -2.07 -4.72
N MET A 177 30.96 -3.20 -4.72
CA MET A 177 31.57 -4.54 -4.65
C MET A 177 32.43 -4.84 -5.87
N TRP A 178 31.95 -4.49 -7.08
CA TRP A 178 32.71 -4.71 -8.32
C TRP A 178 34.01 -3.90 -8.39
N LYS A 179 34.05 -2.69 -7.81
CA LYS A 179 35.28 -1.88 -7.75
C LYS A 179 36.26 -2.29 -6.66
N ALA A 180 35.83 -3.13 -5.72
CA ALA A 180 36.64 -3.52 -4.57
C ALA A 180 37.35 -4.87 -4.76
N GLY A 181 36.97 -5.65 -5.77
CA GLY A 181 37.65 -6.87 -6.20
C GLY A 181 38.42 -6.63 -7.49
#